data_AF-A0A1C5IN84-F1
#
_entry.id   AF-A0A1C5IN84-F1
#
_cell.length_a   1.000
_cell.length_b   1.000
_cell.length_c   1.000
_cell.angle_alpha   90.00
_cell.angle_beta   90.00
_cell.angle_gamma   90.00
#
_symmetry.space_group_name_H-M   'P 1'
#
loop_
_entity.id
_entity.type
_entity.pdbx_description
1 polymer ?
#
loop_
_entity_poly.entity_id
_entity_poly.type
_entity_poly.pdbx_seq_one_letter_code
_entity_poly.pdbx_strand_id
1 'polypeptide(L)'
;MGTEEQPRAFPRRDAEGRILTLGDLLGVTLAGLVIGVLALLLFEWAFAAVGAGGFGRTNGWLAVILPLWLFWDDFRAWEFGAARVLAALVGIGVGVLAGLLAAGLAAGLPPLFTGALAAAVFTVVYAVIWFHGVHWLARRTG
;
A
#
# COMPACT_ATOMS: atom_id res chain seq x y z
N MET A 1 23.14 33.60 11.54
CA MET A 1 22.75 32.32 12.17
C MET A 1 21.57 31.80 11.37
N GLY A 2 21.85 30.98 10.34
CA GLY A 2 20.80 30.46 9.47
C GLY A 2 20.05 29.36 10.20
N THR A 3 18.73 29.47 10.26
CA THR A 3 17.87 28.35 10.64
C THR A 3 18.01 27.28 9.56
N GLU A 4 18.88 26.31 9.80
CA GLU A 4 18.84 25.05 9.06
C GLU A 4 17.46 24.44 9.33
N GLU A 5 16.54 24.59 8.37
CA GLU A 5 15.29 23.84 8.37
C GLU A 5 15.69 22.35 8.30
N GLN A 6 15.75 21.68 9.44
CA GLN A 6 15.94 20.24 9.49
C GLN A 6 14.90 19.60 8.56
N PRO A 7 15.32 18.77 7.58
CA PRO A 7 14.38 18.13 6.66
C PRO A 7 13.31 17.42 7.49
N ARG A 8 12.06 17.89 7.40
CA ARG A 8 10.95 17.22 8.08
C ARG A 8 10.93 15.77 7.60
N ALA A 9 11.13 14.84 8.52
CA ALA A 9 11.13 13.41 8.19
C ALA A 9 9.83 13.05 7.47
N PHE A 10 9.96 12.44 6.29
CA PHE A 10 8.84 11.91 5.53
C PHE A 10 8.72 10.40 5.76
N PRO A 11 7.53 9.87 6.04
CA PRO A 11 6.25 10.56 6.25
C PRO A 11 6.20 11.32 7.58
N ARG A 12 5.40 12.40 7.64
CA ARG A 12 5.19 13.14 8.89
C ARG A 12 4.32 12.32 9.83
N ARG A 13 4.77 12.14 11.07
CA ARG A 13 4.09 11.37 12.12
C ARG A 13 3.88 12.21 13.38
N ASP A 14 2.86 11.88 14.16
CA ASP A 14 2.64 12.46 15.48
C ASP A 14 3.47 11.77 16.58
N ALA A 15 3.26 12.18 17.84
CA ALA A 15 4.00 11.66 19.00
C ALA A 15 3.76 10.15 19.23
N GLU A 16 2.59 9.66 18.81
CA GLU A 16 2.18 8.26 18.88
C GLU A 16 2.64 7.45 17.65
N GLY A 17 3.28 8.10 16.68
CA GLY A 17 3.79 7.48 15.46
C GLY A 17 2.75 7.31 14.35
N ARG A 18 1.57 7.93 14.45
CA ARG A 18 0.50 7.88 13.43
C ARG A 18 0.81 8.83 12.28
N ILE A 19 0.49 8.43 11.06
CA ILE A 19 0.70 9.30 9.88
C ILE A 19 -0.32 10.46 9.88
N LEU A 20 0.18 11.69 9.75
CA LEU A 20 -0.61 12.91 9.91
C LEU A 20 -1.51 13.25 8.71
N THR A 21 -1.13 12.85 7.49
CA THR A 21 -1.87 13.22 6.28
C THR A 21 -2.07 12.04 5.34
N LEU A 22 -3.20 12.04 4.61
CA LEU A 22 -3.47 11.06 3.56
C LEU A 22 -2.38 11.10 2.47
N GLY A 23 -1.86 12.29 2.16
CA GLY A 23 -0.79 12.46 1.18
C GLY A 23 0.50 11.75 1.61
N ASP A 24 0.86 11.82 2.90
CA ASP A 24 2.04 11.13 3.43
C ASP A 24 1.82 9.60 3.44
N LEU A 25 0.61 9.13 3.78
CA LEU A 25 0.26 7.71 3.75
C LEU A 25 0.28 7.15 2.31
N LEU A 26 -0.35 7.85 1.37
CA LEU A 26 -0.31 7.48 -0.04
C LEU A 26 1.12 7.55 -0.57
N GLY A 27 1.88 8.59 -0.26
CA GLY A 27 3.25 8.73 -0.75
C GLY A 27 4.16 7.60 -0.27
N VAL A 28 4.13 7.25 1.01
CA VAL A 28 4.97 6.15 1.54
C VAL A 28 4.52 4.79 1.02
N THR A 29 3.21 4.54 0.94
CA THR A 29 2.69 3.23 0.48
C THR A 29 2.83 3.05 -1.03
N LEU A 30 2.64 4.10 -1.84
CA LEU A 30 2.90 4.06 -3.28
C LEU A 30 4.40 3.96 -3.59
N ALA A 31 5.27 4.60 -2.80
CA ALA A 31 6.71 4.37 -2.92
C ALA A 31 7.07 2.90 -2.64
N GLY A 32 6.50 2.32 -1.57
CA GLY A 32 6.63 0.90 -1.26
C GLY A 32 6.12 0.00 -2.39
N LEU A 33 4.99 0.34 -2.99
CA LEU A 33 4.44 -0.37 -4.14
C LEU A 33 5.38 -0.31 -5.35
N VAL A 34 5.88 0.89 -5.70
CA VAL A 34 6.84 1.07 -6.81
C VAL A 34 8.08 0.23 -6.58
N ILE A 35 8.64 0.24 -5.37
CA ILE A 35 9.78 -0.60 -5.00
C ILE A 35 9.43 -2.09 -5.16
N GLY A 36 8.23 -2.50 -4.72
CA GLY A 36 7.74 -3.87 -4.90
C GLY A 36 7.64 -4.28 -6.37
N VAL A 37 7.08 -3.42 -7.23
CA VAL A 37 7.00 -3.65 -8.69
C VAL A 37 8.39 -3.74 -9.31
N LEU A 38 9.30 -2.83 -8.95
CA LEU A 38 10.68 -2.85 -9.46
C LEU A 38 11.43 -4.12 -9.02
N ALA A 39 11.22 -4.57 -7.78
CA ALA A 39 11.78 -5.82 -7.30
C ALA A 39 11.27 -7.02 -8.11
N LEU A 40 9.96 -7.09 -8.38
CA LEU A 40 9.38 -8.16 -9.21
C LEU A 40 9.93 -8.13 -10.64
N LEU A 41 10.02 -6.94 -11.25
CA LEU A 41 10.59 -6.79 -12.59
C LEU A 41 12.06 -7.22 -12.64
N LEU A 42 12.84 -6.87 -11.62
CA LEU A 42 14.23 -7.28 -11.49
C LEU A 42 14.36 -8.80 -11.37
N PHE A 43 13.50 -9.44 -10.56
CA PHE A 43 13.48 -10.91 -10.43
C PHE A 43 13.11 -11.58 -11.75
N GLU A 44 12.03 -11.12 -12.40
CA GLU A 44 11.59 -11.66 -13.70
C GLU A 44 12.68 -11.53 -14.75
N TRP A 45 13.35 -10.38 -14.80
CA TRP A 45 14.46 -10.16 -15.72
C TRP A 45 15.64 -11.10 -15.43
N ALA A 46 16.03 -11.26 -14.16
CA ALA A 46 17.11 -12.16 -13.77
C ALA A 46 16.80 -13.63 -14.12
N PHE A 47 15.58 -14.10 -13.86
CA PHE A 47 15.16 -15.46 -14.20
C PHE A 47 15.08 -15.69 -15.71
N ALA A 48 14.58 -14.71 -16.47
CA ALA A 48 14.55 -14.77 -17.92
C ALA A 48 15.97 -14.80 -18.52
N ALA A 49 16.91 -14.03 -17.96
CA ALA A 49 18.29 -13.96 -18.43
C ALA A 49 19.05 -15.30 -18.29
N VAL A 50 18.69 -16.12 -17.29
CA VAL A 50 19.27 -17.47 -17.10
C VAL A 50 18.45 -18.59 -17.75
N GLY A 51 17.42 -18.25 -18.54
CA GLY A 51 16.57 -19.21 -19.24
C GLY A 51 15.63 -20.01 -18.33
N ALA A 52 15.44 -19.58 -17.08
CA ALA A 52 14.68 -20.32 -16.06
C ALA A 52 13.19 -19.96 -16.00
N GLY A 53 12.64 -19.24 -16.98
CA GLY A 53 11.22 -18.88 -17.02
C GLY A 53 10.83 -17.96 -18.17
N GLY A 54 9.52 -17.79 -18.36
CA GLY A 54 8.95 -16.81 -19.29
C GLY A 54 8.56 -15.52 -18.57
N PHE A 55 8.90 -14.37 -19.16
CA PHE A 55 8.62 -13.04 -18.60
C PHE A 55 7.11 -12.74 -18.52
N GLY A 56 6.70 -12.05 -17.47
CA GLY A 56 5.32 -11.65 -17.18
C GLY A 56 4.47 -12.70 -16.46
N ARG A 57 5.01 -13.87 -16.12
CA ARG A 57 4.26 -14.99 -15.53
C ARG A 57 4.07 -14.87 -14.01
N THR A 58 4.92 -14.12 -13.33
CA THR A 58 4.81 -13.87 -11.89
C THR A 58 3.53 -13.10 -11.55
N ASN A 59 2.90 -13.44 -10.42
CA ASN A 59 1.73 -12.73 -9.93
C ASN A 59 2.12 -11.35 -9.41
N GLY A 60 1.68 -10.29 -10.11
CA GLY A 60 1.98 -8.90 -9.73
C GLY A 60 1.39 -8.45 -8.39
N TRP A 61 0.42 -9.19 -7.80
CA TRP A 61 -0.11 -8.89 -6.47
C TRP A 61 0.97 -8.89 -5.38
N LEU A 62 2.09 -9.59 -5.60
CA LEU A 62 3.22 -9.59 -4.67
C LEU A 62 3.79 -8.18 -4.41
N ALA A 63 3.57 -7.22 -5.32
CA ALA A 63 3.98 -5.83 -5.12
C ALA A 63 3.29 -5.17 -3.91
N VAL A 64 2.15 -5.72 -3.44
CA VAL A 64 1.39 -5.19 -2.30
C VAL A 64 2.05 -5.48 -0.95
N ILE A 65 3.02 -6.40 -0.89
CA ILE A 65 3.66 -6.84 0.37
C ILE A 65 4.25 -5.65 1.14
N LEU A 66 4.99 -4.77 0.46
CA LEU A 66 5.57 -3.58 1.09
C LEU A 66 4.51 -2.59 1.58
N PRO A 67 3.50 -2.19 0.75
CA PRO A 67 2.36 -1.41 1.23
C PRO A 67 1.69 -2.02 2.47
N LEU A 68 1.43 -3.33 2.50
CA LEU A 68 0.81 -4.00 3.63
C LEU A 68 1.65 -3.89 4.91
N TRP A 69 2.97 -4.02 4.79
CA TRP A 69 3.87 -3.84 5.93
C TRP A 69 3.80 -2.41 6.48
N LEU A 70 3.77 -1.41 5.60
CA LEU A 70 3.66 0.00 5.99
C LEU A 70 2.30 0.32 6.64
N PHE A 71 1.21 -0.25 6.12
CA PHE A 71 -0.11 -0.16 6.76
C PHE A 71 -0.13 -0.86 8.10
N TRP A 72 0.57 -1.98 8.26
CA TRP A 72 0.69 -2.68 9.53
C TRP A 72 1.42 -1.84 10.57
N ASP A 73 2.49 -1.15 10.18
CA ASP A 73 3.21 -0.22 11.05
C ASP A 73 2.33 0.93 11.52
N ASP A 74 1.52 1.52 10.61
CA ASP A 74 0.55 2.55 10.98
C ASP A 74 -0.57 1.96 11.86
N PHE A 75 -1.11 0.79 11.54
CA PHE A 75 -2.13 0.09 12.34
C PHE A 75 -1.70 -0.12 13.79
N ARG A 76 -0.43 -0.48 14.02
CA ARG A 76 0.14 -0.66 15.36
C ARG A 76 0.31 0.65 16.14
N ALA A 77 0.42 1.80 15.46
CA ALA A 77 0.53 3.11 16.08
C ALA A 77 -0.79 3.62 16.68
N TRP A 78 -1.93 3.12 16.19
CA TRP A 78 -3.24 3.41 16.79
C TRP A 78 -3.46 2.54 18.03
N GLU A 79 -4.12 3.06 19.07
CA GLU A 79 -4.45 2.28 20.27
C GLU A 79 -5.39 1.09 19.99
N PHE A 80 -5.39 0.09 20.87
CA PHE A 80 -6.27 -1.08 20.75
C PHE A 80 -7.74 -0.66 20.84
N GLY A 81 -8.48 -0.83 19.74
CA GLY A 81 -9.92 -0.59 19.71
C GLY A 81 -10.62 -1.30 18.55
N ALA A 82 -11.91 -1.59 18.73
CA ALA A 82 -12.77 -2.14 17.68
C ALA A 82 -12.80 -1.25 16.43
N ALA A 83 -12.60 0.05 16.63
CA ALA A 83 -12.59 1.08 15.59
C ALA A 83 -11.57 0.80 14.47
N ARG A 84 -10.29 0.64 14.83
CA ARG A 84 -9.23 0.37 13.84
C ARG A 84 -9.41 -0.98 13.16
N VAL A 85 -9.92 -1.99 13.87
CA VAL A 85 -10.16 -3.32 13.30
C VAL A 85 -11.25 -3.25 12.23
N LEU A 86 -12.36 -2.57 12.53
CA LEU A 86 -13.44 -2.40 11.57
C LEU A 86 -13.00 -1.61 10.33
N ALA A 87 -12.28 -0.49 10.53
CA ALA A 87 -11.74 0.30 9.42
C ALA A 87 -10.78 -0.52 8.55
N ALA A 88 -9.89 -1.31 9.16
CA ALA A 88 -8.99 -2.21 8.45
C ALA A 88 -9.76 -3.27 7.65
N LEU A 89 -10.73 -3.97 8.27
CA LEU A 89 -11.50 -5.02 7.61
C LEU A 89 -12.30 -4.49 6.41
N VAL A 90 -12.97 -3.35 6.58
CA VAL A 90 -13.69 -2.68 5.48
C VAL A 90 -12.73 -2.26 4.38
N GLY A 91 -11.58 -1.68 4.74
CA GLY A 91 -10.52 -1.32 3.80
C GLY A 91 -10.01 -2.51 3.01
N ILE A 92 -9.74 -3.65 3.67
CA ILE A 92 -9.30 -4.90 3.00
C ILE A 92 -10.38 -5.36 2.03
N GLY A 93 -11.63 -5.48 2.49
CA GLY A 93 -12.72 -5.99 1.66
C GLY A 93 -12.94 -5.15 0.40
N VAL A 94 -13.08 -3.84 0.56
CA VAL A 94 -13.32 -2.93 -0.57
C VAL A 94 -12.08 -2.81 -1.45
N GLY A 95 -10.89 -2.74 -0.87
CA GLY A 95 -9.63 -2.68 -1.61
C GLY A 95 -9.40 -3.92 -2.47
N VAL A 96 -9.65 -5.12 -1.94
CA VAL A 96 -9.50 -6.37 -2.70
C VAL A 96 -10.49 -6.42 -3.85
N LEU A 97 -11.77 -6.09 -3.60
CA LEU A 97 -12.78 -6.04 -4.65
C LEU A 97 -12.41 -5.04 -5.76
N ALA A 98 -11.96 -3.84 -5.39
CA ALA A 98 -11.54 -2.83 -6.36
C ALA A 98 -10.31 -3.29 -7.16
N GLY A 99 -9.32 -3.90 -6.51
CA GLY A 99 -8.15 -4.46 -7.17
C GLY A 99 -8.50 -5.58 -8.16
N LEU A 100 -9.38 -6.50 -7.76
CA LEU A 100 -9.85 -7.59 -8.62
C LEU A 100 -10.65 -7.06 -9.82
N LEU A 101 -11.50 -6.04 -9.61
CA LEU A 101 -12.20 -5.39 -10.72
C LEU A 101 -11.23 -4.77 -11.71
N ALA A 102 -10.21 -4.05 -11.23
CA ALA A 102 -9.16 -3.47 -12.08
C ALA A 102 -8.37 -4.54 -12.84
N ALA A 103 -8.03 -5.66 -12.19
CA ALA A 103 -7.38 -6.80 -12.83
C ALA A 103 -8.24 -7.39 -13.96
N GLY A 104 -9.55 -7.52 -13.73
CA GLY A 104 -10.50 -8.02 -14.71
C GLY A 104 -10.61 -7.12 -15.95
N LEU A 105 -10.60 -5.79 -15.76
CA LEU A 105 -10.57 -4.83 -16.87
C LEU A 105 -9.27 -4.93 -17.70
N ALA A 106 -8.18 -5.39 -17.08
CA ALA A 106 -6.88 -5.56 -17.70
C ALA A 106 -6.57 -7.01 -18.11
N ALA A 107 -7.56 -7.92 -18.14
CA ALA A 107 -7.33 -9.36 -18.28
C ALA A 107 -6.55 -9.81 -19.55
N GLY A 108 -6.42 -8.95 -20.56
CA GLY A 108 -5.59 -9.20 -21.74
C GLY A 108 -4.09 -9.01 -21.53
N LEU A 109 -3.65 -8.45 -20.41
CA LEU A 109 -2.23 -8.24 -20.09
C LEU A 109 -1.62 -9.47 -19.37
N PRO A 110 -0.27 -9.61 -19.40
CA PRO A 110 0.40 -10.63 -18.60
C PRO A 110 0.08 -10.53 -17.09
N PRO A 111 0.05 -11.67 -16.36
CA PRO A 111 -0.24 -11.74 -14.92
C PRO A 111 0.53 -10.75 -14.04
N LEU A 112 1.77 -10.44 -14.41
CA LEU A 112 2.59 -9.45 -13.71
C LEU A 112 1.95 -8.06 -13.73
N PHE A 113 1.48 -7.62 -14.89
CA PHE A 113 0.94 -6.27 -15.06
C PHE A 113 -0.50 -6.17 -14.53
N THR A 114 -1.33 -7.19 -14.73
CA THR A 114 -2.69 -7.23 -14.17
C THR A 114 -2.64 -7.26 -12.64
N GLY A 115 -1.76 -8.07 -12.06
CA GLY A 115 -1.55 -8.12 -10.61
C GLY A 115 -0.96 -6.82 -10.05
N ALA A 116 -0.02 -6.18 -10.75
CA ALA A 116 0.55 -4.90 -10.31
C ALA A 116 -0.49 -3.78 -10.33
N LEU A 117 -1.35 -3.73 -11.35
CA LEU A 117 -2.49 -2.80 -11.39
C LEU A 117 -3.46 -3.06 -10.24
N ALA A 118 -3.78 -4.33 -9.99
CA ALA A 118 -4.67 -4.72 -8.90
C ALA A 118 -4.11 -4.30 -7.53
N ALA A 119 -2.81 -4.52 -7.30
CA ALA A 119 -2.09 -4.06 -6.11
C ALA A 119 -2.12 -2.53 -5.98
N ALA A 120 -1.92 -1.79 -7.08
CA ALA A 120 -1.99 -0.33 -7.07
C ALA A 120 -3.37 0.18 -6.66
N VAL A 121 -4.42 -0.36 -7.27
CA VAL A 121 -5.80 0.02 -6.94
C VAL A 121 -6.15 -0.36 -5.50
N PHE A 122 -5.76 -1.57 -5.05
CA PHE A 122 -5.89 -1.98 -3.66
C PHE A 122 -5.22 -0.98 -2.72
N THR A 123 -3.95 -0.62 -2.97
CA THR A 123 -3.17 0.28 -2.09
C THR A 123 -3.84 1.64 -1.96
N VAL A 124 -4.30 2.24 -3.07
CA VAL A 124 -4.98 3.55 -3.05
C VAL A 124 -6.31 3.46 -2.31
N VAL A 125 -7.16 2.50 -2.66
CA VAL A 125 -8.49 2.35 -2.06
C VAL A 125 -8.37 2.06 -0.57
N TYR A 126 -7.46 1.15 -0.20
CA TYR A 126 -7.18 0.84 1.20
C TYR A 126 -6.70 2.07 1.95
N ALA A 127 -5.74 2.83 1.43
CA ALA A 127 -5.22 4.03 2.09
C ALA A 127 -6.32 5.07 2.38
N VAL A 128 -7.20 5.33 1.40
CA VAL A 128 -8.32 6.27 1.55
C VAL A 128 -9.29 5.79 2.64
N ILE A 129 -9.72 4.53 2.58
CA ILE A 129 -10.68 3.97 3.54
C ILE A 129 -10.07 3.90 4.93
N TRP A 130 -8.83 3.41 5.04
CA TRP A 130 -8.10 3.34 6.30
C TRP A 130 -7.99 4.72 6.93
N PHE A 131 -7.39 5.68 6.23
CA PHE A 131 -7.12 7.01 6.78
C PHE A 131 -8.40 7.69 7.24
N HIS A 132 -9.44 7.75 6.40
CA HIS A 132 -10.70 8.37 6.81
C HIS A 132 -11.45 7.57 7.86
N GLY A 133 -11.43 6.24 7.77
CA GLY A 133 -12.12 5.33 8.67
C GLY A 133 -11.62 5.41 10.09
N VAL A 134 -10.30 5.32 10.31
CA VAL A 134 -9.72 5.36 11.66
C VAL A 134 -9.91 6.72 12.32
N HIS A 135 -9.69 7.81 11.58
CA HIS A 135 -9.86 9.16 12.11
C HIS A 135 -11.33 9.45 12.43
N TRP A 136 -12.27 8.99 11.61
CA TRP A 136 -13.70 9.19 11.86
C TRP A 136 -14.19 8.38 13.05
N LEU A 137 -13.77 7.12 13.17
CA LEU A 137 -14.25 6.23 14.21
C LEU A 137 -13.61 6.54 15.56
N ALA A 138 -12.33 6.93 15.59
CA ALA A 138 -11.66 7.42 16.79
C ALA A 138 -12.37 8.63 17.41
N ARG A 139 -12.92 9.55 16.60
CA ARG A 139 -13.73 10.68 17.09
C ARG A 139 -15.09 10.30 17.70
N ARG A 140 -15.57 9.09 17.44
CA ARG A 140 -16.90 8.62 17.91
C ARG A 140 -16.82 7.63 19.06
N THR A 141 -15.67 7.00 19.25
CA THR A 141 -15.46 5.98 20.29
C THR A 141 -14.44 6.39 21.35
N GLY A 142 -13.87 7.60 21.25
CA GLY A 142 -12.93 8.19 22.20
C GLY A 142 -13.58 9.25 23.08
#